data_AF-A0A1H4SRY1-F1
#
_entry.id   AF-A0A1H4SRY1-F1
#
_cell.length_a   1.000
_cell.length_b   1.000
_cell.length_c   1.000
_cell.angle_alpha   90.00
_cell.angle_beta   90.00
_cell.angle_gamma   90.00
#
_symmetry.space_group_name_H-M   'P 1'
#
loop_
_entity.id
_entity.type
_entity.pdbx_description
1 polymer ?
#
loop_
_entity_poly.entity_id
_entity_poly.type
_entity_poly.pdbx_seq_one_letter_code
_entity_poly.pdbx_strand_id
1 'polypeptide(L)'
;MKNDLQALADGLLKKVIAISGTLELIEEGKEELREATARADEPFVFTSELGVVKTKRGSTAAFKGQAPVLNQAVWDALPEQKKKQLLGAGVVSLQDQYSQNRKPSVEITPSTAALKKAA
;
A
#
# COMPACT_ATOMS: atom_id res chain seq x y z
N MET A 1 -15.33 -20.04 -41.25
CA MET A 1 -15.28 -20.48 -39.84
C MET A 1 -13.87 -20.47 -39.24
N LYS A 2 -12.89 -21.29 -39.68
CA LYS A 2 -11.53 -21.25 -39.08
C LYS A 2 -10.85 -19.88 -39.21
N ASN A 3 -10.99 -19.20 -40.36
CA ASN A 3 -10.43 -17.85 -40.56
C ASN A 3 -11.14 -16.77 -39.73
N ASP A 4 -12.46 -16.89 -39.51
CA ASP A 4 -13.22 -15.89 -38.74
C ASP A 4 -12.90 -15.98 -37.23
N LEU A 5 -12.72 -17.21 -36.72
CA LEU A 5 -12.29 -17.44 -35.35
C LEU A 5 -10.84 -17.00 -35.12
N GLN A 6 -9.96 -17.21 -36.10
CA GLN A 6 -8.57 -16.73 -36.03
C GLN A 6 -8.51 -15.20 -36.01
N ALA A 7 -9.28 -14.53 -36.88
CA ALA A 7 -9.33 -13.06 -36.88
C ALA A 7 -9.85 -12.49 -35.55
N LEU A 8 -10.81 -13.17 -34.92
CA LEU A 8 -11.30 -12.81 -33.58
C LEU A 8 -10.22 -13.01 -32.51
N ALA A 9 -9.50 -14.14 -32.53
CA ALA A 9 -8.40 -14.42 -31.62
C ALA A 9 -7.26 -13.37 -31.76
N ASP A 10 -6.85 -13.05 -32.99
CA ASP A 10 -5.83 -12.04 -33.27
C ASP A 10 -6.29 -10.65 -32.82
N GLY A 11 -7.57 -10.33 -32.99
CA GLY A 11 -8.19 -9.10 -32.50
C GLY A 11 -8.15 -8.98 -30.97
N LEU A 12 -8.40 -10.07 -30.25
CA LEU A 12 -8.27 -10.11 -28.79
C LEU A 12 -6.81 -9.95 -28.35
N LEU A 13 -5.88 -10.66 -28.98
CA LEU A 13 -4.45 -10.55 -28.67
C LEU A 13 -3.93 -9.13 -28.84
N LYS A 14 -4.32 -8.43 -29.93
CA LYS A 14 -3.95 -7.02 -30.14
C LYS A 14 -4.45 -6.12 -29.02
N LYS A 15 -5.68 -6.33 -28.53
CA LYS A 15 -6.24 -5.57 -27.41
C LYS A 15 -5.47 -5.84 -26.12
N VAL A 16 -5.10 -7.10 -25.85
CA VAL A 16 -4.29 -7.47 -24.68
C VAL A 16 -2.93 -6.77 -24.73
N ILE A 17 -2.24 -6.81 -25.87
CA ILE A 17 -0.94 -6.14 -26.04
C ILE A 17 -1.05 -4.62 -25.78
N ALA A 18 -2.09 -3.97 -26.32
CA ALA A 18 -2.32 -2.55 -26.10
C ALA A 18 -2.61 -2.21 -24.62
N ILE A 19 -3.40 -3.03 -23.93
CA ILE A 19 -3.68 -2.87 -22.50
C ILE A 19 -2.41 -3.06 -21.68
N SER A 20 -1.61 -4.09 -21.97
CA SER A 20 -0.35 -4.36 -21.26
C SER A 20 0.61 -3.18 -21.32
N GLY A 21 0.87 -2.61 -22.50
CA GLY A 21 1.73 -1.42 -22.61
C GLY A 21 1.16 -0.20 -21.89
N THR A 22 -0.17 -0.04 -21.90
CA THR A 22 -0.82 1.05 -21.15
C THR A 22 -0.70 0.85 -19.63
N LEU A 23 -0.77 -0.39 -19.15
CA LEU A 23 -0.59 -0.72 -17.73
C LEU A 23 0.83 -0.43 -17.25
N GLU A 24 1.84 -0.72 -18.08
CA GLU A 24 3.24 -0.38 -17.78
C GLU A 24 3.40 1.13 -17.58
N LEU A 25 2.92 1.94 -18.54
CA LEU A 25 2.95 3.40 -18.44
C LEU A 25 2.21 3.95 -17.22
N ILE A 26 1.09 3.32 -16.83
CA ILE A 26 0.35 3.69 -15.61
C ILE A 26 1.18 3.41 -14.35
N GLU A 27 1.87 2.27 -14.27
CA GLU A 27 2.70 1.95 -13.11
C GLU A 27 3.95 2.83 -13.03
N GLU A 28 4.58 3.16 -14.17
CA GLU A 28 5.66 4.15 -14.23
C GLU A 28 5.19 5.51 -13.70
N GLY A 29 4.07 6.04 -14.20
CA GLY A 29 3.53 7.31 -13.72
C GLY A 29 3.11 7.28 -12.24
N LYS A 30 2.65 6.14 -11.72
CA LYS A 30 2.39 5.98 -10.27
C LYS A 30 3.70 6.04 -9.48
N GLU A 31 4.78 5.45 -9.97
CA GLU A 31 6.06 5.49 -9.27
C GLU A 31 6.60 6.92 -9.20
N GLU A 32 6.54 7.68 -10.29
CA GLU A 32 6.89 9.12 -10.28
C GLU A 32 6.09 9.90 -9.23
N LEU A 33 4.78 9.65 -9.13
CA LEU A 33 3.93 10.28 -8.12
C LEU A 33 4.28 9.84 -6.69
N ARG A 34 4.68 8.57 -6.48
CA ARG A 34 5.17 8.09 -5.18
C ARG A 34 6.48 8.78 -4.80
N GLU A 35 7.41 8.92 -5.74
CA GLU A 35 8.68 9.61 -5.53
C GLU A 35 8.48 11.10 -5.22
N ALA A 36 7.61 11.78 -5.97
CA ALA A 36 7.25 13.17 -5.72
C ALA A 36 6.63 13.35 -4.32
N THR A 37 5.74 12.44 -3.93
CA THR A 37 5.11 12.39 -2.60
C THR A 37 6.15 12.12 -1.51
N ALA A 38 7.12 11.25 -1.75
CA ALA A 38 8.22 10.98 -0.81
C ALA A 38 9.10 12.22 -0.61
N ARG A 39 9.42 12.93 -1.70
CA ARG A 39 10.28 14.12 -1.69
C ARG A 39 9.63 15.31 -1.01
N ALA A 40 8.34 15.52 -1.25
CA ALA A 40 7.57 16.59 -0.62
C ALA A 40 7.15 16.29 0.82
N ASP A 41 7.16 15.00 1.20
CA ASP A 41 6.78 14.52 2.53
C ASP A 41 5.33 14.87 2.95
N GLU A 42 4.47 15.07 1.95
CA GLU A 42 3.05 15.40 2.10
C GLU A 42 2.19 14.70 1.03
N PRO A 43 0.90 14.40 1.32
CA PRO A 43 -0.01 13.80 0.35
C PRO A 43 -0.53 14.85 -0.65
N PHE A 44 -0.85 14.39 -1.87
CA PHE A 44 -1.43 15.19 -2.94
C PHE A 44 -2.81 14.67 -3.36
N VAL A 45 -3.66 15.57 -3.83
CA VAL A 45 -4.96 15.24 -4.44
C VAL A 45 -5.12 16.03 -5.73
N PHE A 46 -5.29 15.32 -6.84
CA PHE A 46 -5.53 15.88 -8.16
C PHE A 46 -6.93 15.49 -8.62
N THR A 47 -7.72 16.48 -9.04
CA THR A 47 -9.10 16.28 -9.51
C THR A 47 -9.23 16.84 -10.92
N SER A 48 -9.88 16.08 -11.81
CA SER A 48 -10.16 16.49 -13.18
C SER A 48 -11.49 15.89 -13.65
N GLU A 49 -11.94 16.25 -14.86
CA GLU A 49 -13.10 15.62 -15.50
C GLU A 49 -12.92 14.10 -15.72
N LEU A 50 -11.67 13.65 -15.81
CA LEU A 50 -11.32 12.24 -15.99
C LEU A 50 -11.42 11.43 -14.70
N GLY A 51 -11.40 12.08 -13.54
CA GLY A 51 -11.43 11.42 -12.23
C GLY A 51 -10.50 12.07 -11.20
N VAL A 52 -10.14 11.29 -10.19
CA VAL A 52 -9.34 11.73 -9.04
C VAL A 52 -8.11 10.85 -8.89
N VAL A 53 -6.96 11.46 -8.65
CA VAL A 53 -5.72 10.79 -8.25
C VAL A 53 -5.33 11.30 -6.86
N LYS A 54 -5.13 10.38 -5.91
CA LYS A 54 -4.72 10.69 -4.54
C LYS A 54 -3.42 9.99 -4.22
N THR A 55 -2.47 10.72 -3.66
CA THR A 55 -1.26 10.12 -3.07
C THR A 55 -1.39 10.11 -1.55
N LYS A 56 -0.81 9.08 -0.93
CA LYS A 56 -0.70 8.98 0.53
C LYS A 56 0.77 8.97 0.88
N ARG A 57 1.13 9.79 1.86
CA ARG A 57 2.48 9.85 2.40
C ARG A 57 2.90 8.47 2.93
N GLY A 58 4.16 8.11 2.74
CA GLY A 58 4.77 7.00 3.46
C GLY A 58 4.84 7.32 4.97
N SER A 59 5.03 6.30 5.80
CA SER A 59 5.23 6.48 7.23
C SER A 59 6.47 5.73 7.67
N THR A 60 7.40 6.41 8.33
CA THR A 60 8.53 5.74 8.99
C THR A 60 8.03 4.89 10.17
N ALA A 61 8.83 3.87 10.51
CA ALA A 61 8.55 3.04 11.67
C ALA A 61 8.66 3.90 12.94
N ALA A 62 7.52 4.20 13.55
CA ALA A 62 7.43 4.98 14.77
C ALA A 62 7.50 4.03 15.98
N PHE A 63 8.33 4.37 16.96
CA PHE A 63 8.41 3.62 18.19
C PHE A 63 7.07 3.63 18.94
N LYS A 64 6.57 2.45 19.30
CA LYS A 64 5.28 2.25 19.98
C LYS A 64 5.43 1.96 21.47
N GLY A 65 6.65 1.85 21.97
CA GLY A 65 6.95 1.42 23.33
C GLY A 65 7.59 0.05 23.36
N GLN A 66 7.79 -0.46 24.57
CA GLN A 66 8.38 -1.77 24.79
C GLN A 66 7.31 -2.77 25.20
N ALA A 67 7.37 -3.96 24.61
CA ALA A 67 6.46 -5.05 24.93
C ALA A 67 7.26 -6.27 25.39
N PRO A 68 6.78 -7.07 26.36
CA PRO A 68 7.33 -8.40 26.62
C PRO A 68 7.46 -9.23 25.32
N VAL A 69 8.56 -9.96 25.20
CA VAL A 69 8.75 -10.98 24.15
C VAL A 69 7.74 -12.13 24.30
N LEU A 70 7.22 -12.33 25.51
CA LEU A 70 6.22 -13.33 25.85
C LEU A 70 4.80 -12.80 25.60
N ASN A 71 3.79 -13.66 25.75
CA ASN A 71 2.39 -13.29 25.50
C ASN A 71 1.96 -12.02 26.27
N GLN A 72 1.70 -10.95 25.52
CA GLN A 72 1.31 -9.64 26.03
C GLN A 72 0.06 -9.68 26.92
N ALA A 73 -0.96 -10.45 26.54
CA ALA A 73 -2.21 -10.50 27.30
C ALA A 73 -2.01 -11.11 28.69
N VAL A 74 -1.15 -12.13 28.79
CA VAL A 74 -0.77 -12.73 30.07
C VAL A 74 0.06 -11.75 30.88
N TRP A 75 1.01 -11.07 30.24
CA TRP A 75 1.82 -10.04 30.89
C TRP A 75 0.95 -8.93 31.47
N ASP A 76 0.02 -8.37 30.69
CA ASP A 76 -0.83 -7.25 31.12
C ASP A 76 -1.71 -7.62 32.31
N ALA A 77 -2.16 -8.88 32.38
CA ALA A 77 -2.93 -9.43 33.50
C ALA A 77 -2.12 -9.63 34.79
N LEU A 78 -0.78 -9.58 34.76
CA LEU A 78 0.04 -9.73 35.95
C LEU A 78 0.05 -8.45 36.83
N PRO A 79 0.04 -8.59 38.16
CA PRO A 79 0.29 -7.48 39.08
C PRO A 79 1.67 -6.84 38.86
N GLU A 80 1.78 -5.52 39.03
CA GLU A 80 3.05 -4.79 38.80
C GLU A 80 4.23 -5.34 39.60
N GLN A 81 4.00 -5.77 40.84
CA GLN A 81 5.05 -6.31 41.68
C GLN A 81 5.68 -7.58 41.08
N LYS A 82 4.85 -8.44 40.47
CA LYS A 82 5.32 -9.63 39.75
C LYS A 82 6.03 -9.26 38.45
N LYS A 83 5.54 -8.26 37.71
CA LYS A 83 6.22 -7.73 36.51
C LYS A 83 7.64 -7.29 36.84
N LYS A 84 7.83 -6.51 37.91
CA LYS A 84 9.16 -6.04 38.37
C LYS A 84 10.08 -7.20 38.77
N GLN A 85 9.56 -8.19 39.50
CA GLN A 85 10.34 -9.38 39.87
C GLN A 85 10.80 -10.18 38.64
N LEU A 86 9.90 -10.39 37.68
CA LEU A 86 10.20 -11.16 36.47
C LEU A 86 11.17 -10.44 35.54
N LEU A 87 11.10 -9.12 35.44
CA LEU A 87 12.09 -8.29 34.73
C LEU A 87 13.45 -8.34 35.45
N GLY A 88 13.46 -8.13 36.77
CA GLY A 88 14.70 -8.14 37.57
C GLY A 88 15.40 -9.50 37.59
N ALA A 89 14.63 -10.60 37.48
CA ALA A 89 15.16 -11.96 37.38
C ALA A 89 15.58 -12.35 35.94
N GLY A 90 15.37 -11.49 34.94
CA GLY A 90 15.69 -11.76 33.54
C GLY A 90 14.80 -12.83 32.88
N VAL A 91 13.70 -13.22 33.52
CA VAL A 91 12.75 -14.22 33.00
C VAL A 91 11.92 -13.64 31.85
N VAL A 92 11.68 -12.33 31.89
CA VAL A 92 10.97 -11.60 30.85
C VAL A 92 11.86 -10.49 30.33
N SER A 93 12.02 -10.41 29.02
CA SER A 93 12.67 -9.31 28.33
C SER A 93 11.62 -8.45 27.63
N LEU A 94 11.78 -7.13 27.72
CA LEU A 94 11.01 -6.19 26.90
C LEU A 94 11.77 -5.94 25.61
N GLN A 95 11.03 -5.88 24.51
CA GLN A 95 11.55 -5.57 23.19
C GLN A 95 10.87 -4.31 22.66
N ASP A 96 11.66 -3.46 22.01
CA ASP A 96 11.17 -2.29 21.32
C ASP A 96 10.20 -2.69 20.20
N GLN A 97 9.00 -2.15 20.24
CA GLN A 97 8.03 -2.30 19.18
C GLN A 97 7.97 -1.04 18.33
N TYR A 98 7.88 -1.25 17.02
CA TYR A 98 7.76 -0.18 16.05
C TYR A 98 6.49 -0.38 15.21
N SER A 99 5.90 0.72 14.73
CA SER A 99 4.89 0.65 13.68
C SER A 99 5.50 0.10 12.39
N GLN A 100 4.66 -0.47 11.54
CA GLN A 100 5.11 -0.87 10.21
C GLN A 100 5.49 0.36 9.39
N ASN A 101 6.68 0.31 8.79
CA ASN A 101 7.07 1.24 7.74
C ASN A 101 6.15 1.06 6.53
N ARG A 102 5.71 2.16 5.91
CA ARG A 102 4.86 2.14 4.71
C ARG A 102 5.47 3.05 3.65
N LYS A 103 5.59 2.52 2.43
CA LYS A 103 5.94 3.32 1.26
C LYS A 103 4.75 4.22 0.86
N PRO A 104 4.99 5.38 0.23
CA PRO A 104 3.93 6.16 -0.36
C PRO A 104 3.08 5.34 -1.34
N SER A 105 1.79 5.66 -1.43
CA SER A 105 0.86 4.93 -2.30
C SER A 105 0.04 5.89 -3.16
N VAL A 106 -0.34 5.45 -4.35
CA VAL A 106 -1.17 6.22 -5.30
C VAL A 106 -2.47 5.47 -5.55
N GLU A 107 -3.58 6.19 -5.44
CA GLU A 107 -4.94 5.70 -5.67
C GLU A 107 -5.54 6.49 -6.84
N ILE A 108 -6.07 5.78 -7.83
CA ILE A 108 -6.67 6.38 -9.04
C ILE A 108 -8.14 5.96 -9.10
N THR A 109 -9.03 6.94 -9.21
CA THR A 109 -10.48 6.73 -9.30
C THR A 109 -11.00 7.43 -10.56
N PRO A 110 -11.21 6.69 -11.67
CA PRO A 110 -11.79 7.24 -12.89
C PRO A 110 -13.23 7.73 -12.68
N SER A 111 -13.64 8.78 -13.40
CA SER A 111 -15.03 9.23 -13.38
C SER A 111 -15.92 8.30 -14.20
N THR A 112 -17.17 8.09 -13.77
CA THR A 112 -18.14 7.26 -14.50
C THR A 112 -18.41 7.80 -15.91
N ALA A 113 -18.32 9.12 -16.11
CA ALA A 113 -18.47 9.76 -17.41
C ALA A 113 -17.29 9.46 -18.34
N ALA A 114 -16.05 9.45 -17.81
CA ALA A 114 -14.86 9.11 -18.57
C ALA A 114 -14.87 7.63 -18.99
N LEU A 115 -15.25 6.73 -18.08
CA LEU A 115 -15.36 5.30 -18.38
C LEU A 115 -16.38 5.02 -19.51
N LYS A 116 -17.51 5.73 -19.51
CA LYS A 116 -18.53 5.59 -20.56
C LYS A 116 -18.08 6.11 -21.94
N LYS A 117 -17.16 7.07 -22.00
CA LYS A 117 -16.60 7.58 -23.27
C LYS A 117 -15.50 6.68 -23.83
N ALA A 118 -14.88 5.85 -22.99
CA ALA A 118 -13.77 4.97 -23.35
C ALA A 118 -14.21 3.54 -23.73
N ALA A 119 -15.46 3.16 -23.43
CA ALA A 119 -16.07 1.88 -23.79
C ALA A 119 -16.77 1.95 -25.15
#